data_AF-A0A1V6EMQ6-F1
#
_entry.id   AF-A0A1V6EMQ6-F1
#
_cell.length_a   1.000
_cell.length_b   1.000
_cell.length_c   1.000
_cell.angle_alpha   90.00
_cell.angle_beta   90.00
_cell.angle_gamma   90.00
#
_symmetry.space_group_name_H-M   'P 1'
#
loop_
_entity.id
_entity.type
_entity.pdbx_description
1 polymer ?
#
loop_
_entity_poly.entity_id
_entity_poly.type
_entity_poly.pdbx_seq_one_letter_code
_entity_poly.pdbx_strand_id
1 'polypeptide(L)'
;MEVILKEDVINLGYKDDIVKVKDGYGRNYLIPNGLAVMATESAKKVLAEDLKQRAHKLEKMKADAQDMVSKFEGLHLSIGAKVSSTGKIFGSVGPIQIAEALEQQGLEVDRKSILLKEAVKEVGEYKATVKLHREVQVEISFEVVAE
;
A
#
# COMPACT_ATOMS: atom_id res chain seq x y z
N MET A 1 -16.11 33.12 12.33
CA MET A 1 -15.60 32.98 10.95
C MET A 1 -15.45 31.51 10.60
N GLU A 2 -15.70 31.10 9.35
CA GLU A 2 -15.43 29.74 8.88
C GLU A 2 -14.16 29.71 8.04
N VAL A 3 -13.33 28.70 8.25
CA VAL A 3 -12.06 28.51 7.53
C VAL A 3 -11.91 27.05 7.11
N ILE A 4 -11.21 26.83 6.00
CA ILE A 4 -10.81 25.52 5.52
C ILE A 4 -9.34 25.34 5.88
N LEU A 5 -9.01 24.27 6.62
CA LEU A 5 -7.64 23.99 7.01
C LEU A 5 -6.83 23.46 5.83
N LYS A 6 -5.62 23.96 5.66
CA LYS A 6 -4.66 23.48 4.65
C LYS A 6 -3.70 22.45 5.21
N GLU A 7 -3.53 22.45 6.53
CA GLU A 7 -2.65 21.56 7.27
C GLU A 7 -3.37 21.09 8.54
N ASP A 8 -2.86 20.02 9.15
CA ASP A 8 -3.36 19.52 10.42
C ASP A 8 -3.01 20.51 11.54
N VAL A 9 -4.03 20.98 12.26
CA VAL A 9 -3.84 21.94 13.36
C VAL A 9 -4.28 21.29 14.66
N ILE A 10 -3.34 21.21 15.60
CA ILE A 10 -3.53 20.62 16.92
C ILE A 10 -4.71 21.32 17.63
N ASN A 11 -5.65 20.53 18.14
CA ASN A 11 -6.88 20.98 18.81
C ASN A 11 -7.88 21.75 17.92
N LEU A 12 -7.76 21.67 16.60
CA LEU A 12 -8.70 22.34 15.69
C LEU A 12 -9.29 21.38 14.64
N GLY A 13 -8.46 20.61 13.95
CA GLY A 13 -8.91 19.68 12.90
C GLY A 13 -7.78 19.21 11.99
N TYR A 14 -8.16 18.42 10.99
CA TYR A 14 -7.25 17.90 9.98
C TYR A 14 -7.28 18.76 8.71
N LYS A 15 -6.29 18.55 7.84
CA LYS A 15 -6.24 19.13 6.51
C LYS A 15 -7.55 18.87 5.76
N ASP A 16 -8.00 19.88 5.02
CA ASP A 16 -9.23 19.91 4.22
C ASP A 16 -10.53 19.97 5.07
N ASP A 17 -10.46 20.09 6.41
CA ASP A 17 -11.64 20.29 7.26
C ASP A 17 -12.17 21.73 7.22
N ILE A 18 -13.49 21.86 7.27
CA ILE A 18 -14.19 23.16 7.42
C ILE A 18 -14.51 23.36 8.90
N VAL A 19 -13.82 24.32 9.53
CA VAL A 19 -13.95 24.60 10.97
C VAL A 19 -14.42 26.03 11.23
N LYS A 20 -15.25 26.19 12.27
CA LYS A 20 -15.71 27.49 12.74
C LYS A 20 -14.79 28.00 13.84
N VAL A 21 -14.08 29.09 13.56
CA VAL A 21 -13.12 29.72 14.48
C VAL A 21 -13.54 31.13 14.87
N LYS A 22 -12.95 31.62 15.96
CA LYS A 22 -13.03 33.04 16.32
C LYS A 22 -12.34 33.89 15.25
N ASP A 23 -12.92 35.05 14.95
CA ASP A 23 -12.48 35.89 13.83
C ASP A 23 -11.01 36.33 13.96
N GLY A 24 -10.57 36.67 15.18
CA GLY A 24 -9.17 37.04 15.43
C GLY A 24 -8.19 35.88 15.22
N TYR A 25 -8.57 34.66 15.58
CA TYR A 25 -7.73 33.48 15.39
C TYR A 25 -7.59 33.12 13.91
N GLY A 26 -8.68 33.22 13.14
CA GLY A 26 -8.65 33.04 11.68
C GLY A 26 -7.83 34.10 10.96
N ARG A 27 -8.12 35.39 11.21
CA ARG A 27 -7.53 36.52 10.47
C ARG A 27 -6.09 36.83 10.85
N ASN A 28 -5.71 36.69 12.12
CA ASN A 28 -4.40 37.10 12.59
C ASN A 28 -3.40 35.95 12.69
N TYR A 29 -3.86 34.70 12.73
CA TYR A 29 -3.00 33.54 12.92
C TYR A 29 -3.14 32.51 11.79
N LEU A 30 -4.32 31.92 11.59
CA LEU A 30 -4.45 30.79 10.66
C LEU A 30 -4.22 31.18 9.18
N ILE A 31 -4.81 32.28 8.73
CA ILE A 31 -4.69 32.71 7.32
C ILE A 31 -3.30 33.28 7.01
N PRO A 32 -2.71 34.19 7.82
CA PRO A 32 -1.39 34.74 7.52
C PRO A 32 -0.27 33.70 7.55
N ASN A 33 -0.39 32.68 8.42
CA ASN A 33 0.58 31.58 8.47
C ASN A 33 0.31 30.49 7.42
N GLY A 34 -0.70 30.64 6.55
CA GLY A 34 -1.02 29.68 5.51
C GLY A 34 -1.69 28.38 5.99
N LEU A 35 -1.99 28.26 7.29
CA LEU A 35 -2.60 27.08 7.91
C LEU A 35 -4.07 26.90 7.51
N ALA A 36 -4.75 27.98 7.11
CA ALA A 36 -6.14 27.92 6.67
C ALA A 36 -6.47 28.97 5.60
N VAL A 37 -7.59 28.79 4.91
CA VAL A 37 -8.19 29.77 3.99
C VAL A 37 -9.62 30.07 4.38
N MET A 38 -10.14 31.24 3.99
CA MET A 38 -11.53 31.58 4.26
C MET A 38 -12.48 30.62 3.53
N ALA A 39 -13.46 30.08 4.23
CA ALA A 39 -14.44 29.14 3.68
C ALA A 39 -15.55 29.86 2.90
N THR A 40 -15.20 30.53 1.80
CA THR A 40 -16.19 31.10 0.87
C THR A 40 -16.94 29.99 0.13
N GLU A 41 -18.11 30.28 -0.43
CA GLU A 41 -18.85 29.30 -1.24
C GLU A 41 -18.02 28.76 -2.42
N SER A 42 -17.21 29.62 -3.03
CA SER A 42 -16.27 29.21 -4.09
C SER A 42 -15.21 28.25 -3.56
N ALA A 43 -14.59 28.54 -2.42
CA ALA A 43 -13.58 27.68 -1.82
C ALA A 43 -14.15 26.31 -1.40
N LYS A 44 -15.37 26.28 -0.85
CA LYS A 44 -16.07 25.03 -0.51
C LYS A 44 -16.35 24.16 -1.74
N LYS A 45 -16.73 24.77 -2.87
CA LYS A 45 -16.94 24.05 -4.13
C LYS A 45 -15.64 23.45 -4.67
N VAL A 46 -14.55 24.23 -4.67
CA VAL A 46 -13.22 23.75 -5.09
C VAL A 46 -12.75 22.60 -4.22
N LEU A 47 -12.91 22.70 -2.90
CA LEU A 47 -12.58 21.63 -1.96
C LEU A 47 -13.36 20.35 -2.26
N ALA A 48 -14.67 20.46 -2.46
CA ALA A 48 -15.52 19.31 -2.76
C ALA A 48 -15.13 18.64 -4.09
N GLU A 49 -14.71 19.41 -5.08
CA GLU A 49 -14.22 18.88 -6.35
C GLU A 49 -12.87 18.18 -6.19
N ASP A 50 -11.90 18.79 -5.48
CA ASP A 50 -10.59 18.19 -5.23
C ASP A 50 -10.71 16.89 -4.42
N LEU A 51 -11.55 16.86 -3.39
CA LEU A 51 -11.83 15.64 -2.63
C LEU A 51 -12.43 14.54 -3.51
N LYS A 52 -13.36 14.87 -4.41
CA LYS A 52 -13.91 13.90 -5.38
C LYS A 52 -12.85 13.39 -6.34
N GLN A 53 -12.00 14.26 -6.88
CA GLN A 53 -10.93 13.87 -7.79
C GLN A 53 -9.91 12.97 -7.09
N ARG A 54 -9.53 13.30 -5.85
CA ARG A 54 -8.65 12.46 -5.03
C ARG A 54 -9.29 11.12 -4.70
N ALA A 55 -10.55 11.09 -4.28
CA ALA A 55 -11.27 9.85 -3.99
C ALA A 55 -11.31 8.95 -5.24
N HIS A 56 -11.70 9.50 -6.39
CA HIS A 56 -11.74 8.74 -7.64
C HIS A 56 -10.34 8.25 -8.08
N LYS A 57 -9.28 9.03 -7.85
CA LYS A 57 -7.91 8.59 -8.12
C LYS A 57 -7.49 7.45 -7.20
N LEU A 58 -7.84 7.51 -5.91
CA LEU A 58 -7.58 6.45 -4.94
C LEU A 58 -8.37 5.18 -5.27
N GLU A 59 -9.64 5.31 -5.66
CA GLU A 59 -10.48 4.19 -6.10
C GLU A 59 -9.91 3.53 -7.34
N LYS A 60 -9.46 4.30 -8.34
CA LYS A 60 -8.78 3.75 -9.52
C LYS A 60 -7.52 2.99 -9.16
N MET A 61 -6.65 3.58 -8.33
CA MET A 61 -5.44 2.90 -7.87
C MET A 61 -5.75 1.61 -7.09
N LYS A 62 -6.83 1.61 -6.32
CA LYS A 62 -7.29 0.42 -5.60
C LYS A 62 -7.85 -0.64 -6.55
N ALA A 63 -8.64 -0.24 -7.54
CA ALA A 63 -9.16 -1.14 -8.56
C ALA A 63 -8.02 -1.78 -9.37
N ASP A 64 -7.05 -0.98 -9.84
CA ASP A 64 -5.87 -1.46 -10.55
C ASP A 64 -5.05 -2.44 -9.68
N ALA A 65 -4.93 -2.16 -8.38
CA ALA A 65 -4.27 -3.06 -7.44
C ALA A 65 -5.05 -4.38 -7.26
N GLN A 66 -6.38 -4.34 -7.24
CA GLN A 66 -7.24 -5.51 -7.06
C GLN A 66 -7.31 -6.37 -8.33
N ASP A 67 -7.24 -5.75 -9.51
CA ASP A 67 -7.05 -6.45 -10.78
C ASP A 67 -5.70 -7.14 -10.84
N MET A 68 -4.65 -6.53 -10.26
CA MET A 68 -3.36 -7.20 -10.08
C MET A 68 -3.49 -8.40 -9.14
N VAL A 69 -4.17 -8.29 -7.99
CA VAL A 69 -4.42 -9.43 -7.06
C VAL A 69 -4.99 -10.63 -7.79
N SER A 70 -5.97 -10.40 -8.66
CA SER A 70 -6.63 -11.47 -9.43
C SER A 70 -5.68 -12.23 -10.35
N LYS A 71 -4.54 -11.64 -10.74
CA LYS A 71 -3.48 -12.30 -11.50
C LYS A 71 -2.53 -13.14 -10.63
N PHE A 72 -2.44 -12.82 -9.34
CA PHE A 72 -1.65 -13.56 -8.36
C PHE A 72 -2.46 -14.68 -7.69
N GLU A 73 -3.77 -14.52 -7.53
CA GLU A 73 -4.67 -15.54 -7.00
C GLU A 73 -4.81 -16.70 -7.99
N GLY A 74 -4.29 -17.87 -7.60
CA GLY A 74 -4.30 -19.10 -8.42
C GLY A 74 -2.94 -19.49 -8.99
N LEU A 75 -1.89 -18.71 -8.73
CA LEU A 75 -0.53 -19.11 -9.08
C LEU A 75 0.05 -20.06 -8.05
N HIS A 76 0.37 -21.26 -8.51
CA HIS A 76 1.20 -22.21 -7.78
C HIS A 76 2.62 -22.09 -8.33
N LEU A 77 3.52 -21.57 -7.50
CA LEU A 77 4.94 -21.48 -7.84
C LEU A 77 5.65 -22.75 -7.41
N SER A 78 6.45 -23.33 -8.31
CA SER A 78 7.39 -24.39 -7.97
C SER A 78 8.78 -23.79 -7.96
N ILE A 79 9.47 -23.86 -6.83
CA ILE A 79 10.82 -23.35 -6.65
C ILE A 79 11.75 -24.55 -6.51
N GLY A 80 12.60 -24.76 -7.53
CA GLY A 80 13.65 -25.77 -7.48
C GLY A 80 14.73 -25.36 -6.48
N ALA A 81 15.08 -26.26 -5.56
CA ALA A 81 16.17 -26.05 -4.62
C ALA A 81 16.98 -27.33 -4.43
N LYS A 82 18.31 -27.19 -4.33
CA LYS A 82 19.21 -28.32 -4.07
C LYS A 82 18.98 -28.86 -2.66
N VAL A 83 18.65 -30.14 -2.55
CA VAL A 83 18.33 -30.80 -1.27
C VAL A 83 19.38 -31.82 -0.89
N SER A 84 19.61 -31.95 0.41
CA SER A 84 20.36 -33.06 0.99
C SER A 84 19.50 -34.33 1.03
N SER A 85 20.12 -35.50 1.15
CA SER A 85 19.45 -36.80 1.25
C SER A 85 18.46 -36.89 2.42
N THR A 86 18.58 -36.01 3.42
CA THR A 86 17.66 -35.86 4.56
C THR A 86 16.51 -34.88 4.36
N GLY A 87 16.28 -34.35 3.15
CA GLY A 87 15.18 -33.42 2.85
C GLY A 87 15.38 -31.97 3.32
N LYS A 88 16.59 -31.63 3.77
CA LYS A 88 17.00 -30.26 4.10
C LYS A 88 17.62 -29.58 2.89
N ILE A 89 17.18 -28.35 2.60
CA ILE A 89 17.70 -27.56 1.49
C ILE A 89 19.10 -27.08 1.82
N PHE A 90 20.01 -27.14 0.83
CA PHE A 90 21.30 -26.48 0.89
C PHE A 90 21.11 -24.97 0.74
N GLY A 91 20.87 -24.29 1.86
CA GLY A 91 20.62 -22.84 1.94
C GLY A 91 19.24 -22.50 2.49
N SER A 92 18.63 -21.45 1.96
CA SER A 92 17.27 -21.04 2.30
C SER A 92 16.57 -20.45 1.08
N VAL A 93 15.31 -20.82 0.86
CA VAL A 93 14.44 -20.13 -0.08
C VAL A 93 13.92 -18.87 0.62
N GLY A 94 14.26 -17.72 0.05
CA GLY A 94 13.92 -16.40 0.56
C GLY A 94 13.19 -15.55 -0.48
N PRO A 95 12.97 -14.25 -0.17
CA PRO A 95 12.27 -13.31 -1.04
C PRO A 95 12.86 -13.18 -2.45
N ILE A 96 14.17 -13.40 -2.61
CA ILE A 96 14.85 -13.28 -3.91
C ILE A 96 14.41 -14.40 -4.86
N GLN A 97 14.46 -15.66 -4.41
CA GLN A 97 14.06 -16.79 -5.25
C GLN A 97 12.56 -16.74 -5.59
N ILE A 98 11.73 -16.25 -4.66
CA ILE A 98 10.30 -16.08 -4.91
C ILE A 98 10.05 -14.97 -5.93
N ALA A 99 10.77 -13.85 -5.85
CA ALA A 99 10.68 -12.78 -6.84
C ALA A 99 11.10 -13.26 -8.24
N GLU A 100 12.21 -14.01 -8.34
CA GLU A 100 12.65 -14.59 -9.61
C GLU A 100 11.64 -15.59 -10.19
N ALA A 101 11.05 -16.45 -9.35
CA ALA A 101 10.01 -17.38 -9.78
C ALA A 101 8.72 -16.66 -10.25
N LEU A 102 8.36 -15.54 -9.61
CA LEU A 102 7.25 -14.69 -10.03
C LEU A 102 7.55 -13.96 -11.35
N GLU A 103 8.78 -13.48 -11.53
CA GLU A 103 9.23 -12.82 -12.76
C GLU A 103 9.17 -13.79 -13.95
N GLN A 104 9.55 -15.06 -13.76
CA GLN A 104 9.39 -16.10 -14.78
C GLN A 104 7.93 -16.34 -15.20
N GLN A 105 6.97 -16.06 -14.32
CA GLN A 105 5.54 -16.10 -14.64
C GLN A 105 4.99 -14.76 -15.18
N GLY A 106 5.87 -13.79 -15.43
CA GLY A 106 5.51 -12.48 -16.00
C GLY A 106 5.01 -11.47 -14.97
N LEU A 107 5.27 -11.70 -13.68
CA LEU A 107 4.86 -10.81 -12.58
C LEU A 107 6.10 -10.23 -11.89
N GLU A 108 6.48 -9.01 -12.28
CA GLU A 108 7.54 -8.26 -11.60
C GLU A 108 7.09 -7.83 -10.20
N VAL A 109 7.75 -8.35 -9.17
CA VAL A 109 7.54 -7.98 -7.76
C VAL A 109 8.89 -7.68 -7.12
N ASP A 110 9.01 -6.53 -6.45
CA ASP A 110 10.22 -6.22 -5.66
C ASP A 110 10.32 -7.18 -4.46
N ARG A 111 11.51 -7.76 -4.26
CA ARG A 111 11.88 -8.58 -3.08
C ARG A 111 11.52 -7.91 -1.74
N LYS A 112 11.48 -6.58 -1.65
CA LYS A 112 11.08 -5.85 -0.43
C LYS A 112 9.59 -5.96 -0.12
N SER A 113 8.78 -6.22 -1.14
CA SER A 113 7.33 -6.38 -1.02
C SER A 113 6.95 -7.79 -0.58
N ILE A 114 7.88 -8.76 -0.60
CA ILE A 114 7.63 -10.14 -0.23
C ILE A 114 7.96 -10.34 1.25
N LEU A 115 6.96 -10.77 2.01
CA LEU A 115 7.07 -11.13 3.41
C LEU A 115 6.97 -12.64 3.56
N LEU A 116 8.04 -13.21 4.09
CA LEU A 116 8.09 -14.59 4.56
C LEU A 116 8.04 -14.57 6.09
N LYS A 117 7.12 -15.35 6.67
CA LYS A 117 7.03 -15.52 8.12
C LYS A 117 8.23 -16.29 8.67
N GLU A 118 8.72 -17.28 7.93
CA GLU A 118 9.85 -18.11 8.31
C GLU A 118 10.76 -18.38 7.11
N ALA A 119 12.06 -18.53 7.35
CA ALA A 119 13.01 -18.91 6.31
C ALA A 119 12.81 -20.39 5.96
N VAL A 120 12.53 -20.68 4.69
CA VAL A 120 12.26 -22.04 4.20
C VAL A 120 13.57 -22.81 4.05
N LYS A 121 13.71 -23.90 4.82
CA LYS A 121 14.92 -24.74 4.90
C LYS A 121 14.66 -26.22 4.58
N GLU A 122 13.41 -26.58 4.33
CA GLU A 122 12.97 -27.95 4.05
C GLU A 122 12.09 -27.92 2.80
N VAL A 123 12.02 -29.06 2.10
CA VAL A 123 11.09 -29.24 0.98
C VAL A 123 9.65 -29.36 1.51
N GLY A 124 8.72 -28.69 0.84
CA GLY A 124 7.32 -28.66 1.25
C GLY A 124 6.55 -27.47 0.67
N GLU A 125 5.29 -27.37 1.07
CA GLU A 125 4.39 -26.28 0.69
C GLU A 125 4.47 -25.13 1.71
N TYR A 126 4.69 -23.92 1.21
CA TYR A 126 4.78 -22.71 2.02
C TYR A 126 3.92 -21.60 1.46
N LYS A 127 3.63 -20.60 2.30
CA LYS A 127 2.87 -19.41 1.93
C LYS A 127 3.72 -18.16 2.09
N ALA A 128 3.79 -17.34 1.04
CA ALA A 128 4.41 -16.02 1.05
C ALA A 128 3.33 -14.94 0.97
N THR A 129 3.49 -13.85 1.72
CA THR A 129 2.61 -12.69 1.60
C THR A 129 3.30 -11.63 0.74
N VAL A 130 2.71 -11.30 -0.41
CA VAL A 130 3.19 -10.25 -1.31
C VAL A 130 2.38 -8.97 -1.10
N LYS A 131 3.07 -7.89 -0.75
CA LYS A 131 2.48 -6.54 -0.62
C LYS A 131 2.50 -5.82 -1.96
N LEU A 132 1.38 -5.79 -2.66
CA LEU A 132 1.25 -5.07 -3.93
C LEU A 132 1.01 -3.57 -3.72
N HIS A 133 0.20 -3.23 -2.71
CA HIS A 133 -0.11 -1.84 -2.38
C HIS A 133 -0.27 -1.63 -0.87
N ARG A 134 -0.33 -0.38 -0.40
CA ARG A 134 -0.47 -0.02 1.03
C ARG A 134 -1.62 -0.75 1.73
N GLU A 135 -2.70 -1.03 1.00
CA GLU A 135 -3.90 -1.69 1.50
C GLU A 135 -4.13 -3.08 0.89
N VAL A 136 -3.27 -3.54 -0.02
CA VAL A 136 -3.50 -4.75 -0.82
C VAL A 136 -2.34 -5.72 -0.64
N GLN A 137 -2.65 -6.88 -0.05
CA GLN A 137 -1.70 -7.97 0.19
C GLN A 137 -2.30 -9.26 -0.37
N VAL A 138 -1.46 -10.10 -0.96
CA VAL A 138 -1.85 -11.39 -1.53
C VAL A 138 -1.04 -12.49 -0.89
N GLU A 139 -1.70 -13.58 -0.52
CA GLU A 139 -1.00 -14.80 -0.10
C GLU A 139 -0.82 -15.72 -1.32
N ILE A 140 0.43 -16.10 -1.58
CA ILE A 140 0.80 -17.00 -2.67
C ILE A 140 1.34 -18.29 -2.05
N SER A 141 0.77 -19.43 -2.47
CA SER A 141 1.29 -20.75 -2.15
C SER A 141 2.42 -21.12 -3.11
N PHE A 142 3.56 -21.53 -2.57
CA PHE A 142 4.67 -22.05 -3.36
C PHE A 142 5.14 -23.39 -2.78
N GLU A 143 5.52 -24.29 -3.68
CA GLU A 143 6.10 -25.58 -3.35
C GLU A 143 7.60 -25.54 -3.61
N VAL A 144 8.38 -26.05 -2.66
CA VAL A 144 9.82 -26.23 -2.86
C VAL A 144 10.09 -27.67 -3.27
N VAL A 145 10.61 -27.84 -4.49
CA VAL A 145 10.87 -29.15 -5.10
C VAL A 145 12.37 -29.42 -5.16
N ALA A 146 12.73 -30.68 -5.00
CA ALA A 146 14.11 -31.14 -5.12
C ALA A 146 14.64 -30.99 -6.55
N GLU A 147 15.72 -30.23 -6.71
CA GLU A 147 16.55 -30.19 -7.94
C GLU A 147 17.83 -31.02 -7.78
#